data_AF-A0A7V9HQZ1-F1
#
_entry.id   AF-A0A7V9HQZ1-F1
#
_cell.length_a   1.000
_cell.length_b   1.000
_cell.length_c   1.000
_cell.angle_alpha   90.00
_cell.angle_beta   90.00
_cell.angle_gamma   90.00
#
_symmetry.space_group_name_H-M   'P 1'
#
loop_
_entity.id
_entity.type
_entity.pdbx_description
1 polymer ?
#
loop_
_entity_poly.entity_id
_entity_poly.type
_entity_poly.pdbx_seq_one_letter_code
_entity_poly.pdbx_strand_id
1 'polypeptide(L)'
;MPVAVTDVLAWNNGPPQADAPIEDLNRAIAKIAAAQNVDRLPFHDTLEDPKRPGTMRTELTIDGDHPSVAGYRLLATDALADFVARVSAGEASP
;
A
#
# COMPACT_ATOMS: atom_id res chain seq x y z
N MET A 1 -15.69 12.82 -8.30
CA MET A 1 -15.12 12.44 -7.00
C MET A 1 -13.81 11.74 -7.29
N PRO A 2 -12.67 12.20 -6.74
CA PRO A 2 -11.39 11.55 -6.94
C PRO A 2 -11.40 10.16 -6.30
N VAL A 3 -10.81 9.18 -6.98
CA VAL A 3 -10.76 7.78 -6.53
C VAL A 3 -9.33 7.28 -6.68
N ALA A 4 -8.84 6.59 -5.64
CA ALA A 4 -7.60 5.85 -5.66
C ALA A 4 -7.83 4.46 -5.06
N VAL A 5 -6.96 3.52 -5.37
CA VAL A 5 -6.94 2.18 -4.79
C VAL A 5 -5.59 1.91 -4.16
N THR A 6 -5.57 1.31 -2.98
CA THR A 6 -4.34 0.85 -2.34
C THR A 6 -4.11 -0.61 -2.74
N ASP A 7 -2.85 -1.01 -2.89
CA ASP A 7 -2.53 -2.43 -2.79
C ASP A 7 -2.61 -2.92 -1.33
N VAL A 8 -2.58 -4.24 -1.15
CA VAL A 8 -2.68 -4.91 0.15
C VAL A 8 -1.31 -4.95 0.80
N LEU A 9 -1.25 -4.61 2.10
CA LEU A 9 -0.04 -4.62 2.90
C LEU A 9 0.67 -5.98 2.93
N ALA A 10 1.97 -5.95 3.16
CA ALA A 10 2.71 -7.11 3.65
C ALA A 10 2.13 -7.58 5.00
N TRP A 11 2.19 -8.87 5.30
CA TRP A 11 1.53 -9.45 6.48
C TRP A 11 2.48 -10.35 7.25
N ASN A 12 2.95 -9.95 8.43
CA ASN A 12 4.02 -10.65 9.14
C ASN A 12 3.61 -12.03 9.67
N ASN A 13 2.32 -12.26 9.90
CA ASN A 13 1.78 -13.55 10.36
C ASN A 13 1.31 -14.44 9.19
N GLY A 14 1.48 -13.98 7.95
CA GLY A 14 1.06 -14.67 6.73
C GLY A 14 2.06 -15.62 6.08
N PRO A 15 3.39 -15.38 6.14
CA PRO A 15 4.36 -16.22 5.46
C PRO A 15 4.38 -17.68 5.95
N PRO A 16 4.63 -18.63 5.03
CA PRO A 16 4.73 -18.42 3.57
C PRO A 16 3.38 -18.45 2.84
N GLN A 17 2.27 -18.76 3.53
CA GLN A 17 0.99 -19.07 2.89
C GLN A 17 0.34 -17.87 2.21
N ALA A 18 0.58 -16.66 2.73
CA ALA A 18 -0.03 -15.44 2.24
C ALA A 18 0.79 -14.69 1.18
N ASP A 19 2.08 -14.99 1.05
CA ASP A 19 3.00 -14.22 0.18
C ASP A 19 2.51 -14.21 -1.27
N ALA A 20 2.35 -15.39 -1.87
CA ALA A 20 1.89 -15.50 -3.26
C ALA A 20 0.46 -14.97 -3.46
N PRO A 21 -0.55 -15.29 -2.60
CA PRO A 21 -1.88 -14.70 -2.71
C PRO A 21 -1.90 -13.16 -2.63
N ILE A 22 -1.12 -12.56 -1.73
CA ILE A 22 -1.03 -11.10 -1.59
C ILE A 22 -0.38 -10.50 -2.83
N GLU A 23 0.71 -11.07 -3.33
CA GLU A 23 1.34 -10.61 -4.56
C GLU A 23 0.41 -10.71 -5.77
N ASP A 24 -0.30 -11.83 -5.93
CA ASP A 24 -1.26 -12.04 -7.01
C ASP A 24 -2.40 -11.02 -6.96
N LEU A 25 -2.91 -10.75 -5.76
CA LEU A 25 -3.93 -9.73 -5.55
C LEU A 25 -3.41 -8.33 -5.87
N ASN A 26 -2.19 -7.99 -5.44
CA ASN A 26 -1.58 -6.69 -5.72
C ASN A 26 -1.31 -6.49 -7.21
N ARG A 27 -0.93 -7.56 -7.93
CA ARG A 27 -0.85 -7.56 -9.40
C ARG A 27 -2.22 -7.35 -10.05
N ALA A 28 -3.27 -7.96 -9.53
CA ALA A 28 -4.63 -7.77 -10.03
C ALA A 28 -5.14 -6.33 -9.79
N ILE A 29 -4.90 -5.78 -8.59
CA ILE A 29 -5.22 -4.38 -8.25
C ILE A 29 -4.50 -3.42 -9.20
N ALA A 30 -3.21 -3.65 -9.49
CA ALA A 30 -2.46 -2.81 -10.43
C ALA A 30 -3.08 -2.82 -11.84
N LYS A 31 -3.52 -3.98 -12.33
CA LYS A 31 -4.21 -4.09 -13.62
C LYS A 31 -5.54 -3.34 -13.62
N ILE A 32 -6.31 -3.42 -12.53
CA ILE A 32 -7.58 -2.69 -12.38
C ILE A 32 -7.34 -1.19 -12.35
N ALA A 33 -6.35 -0.72 -11.58
CA ALA A 33 -6.01 0.70 -11.49
C ALA A 33 -5.66 1.27 -12.87
N ALA A 34 -4.82 0.55 -13.62
CA ALA A 34 -4.46 0.93 -14.99
C ALA A 34 -5.67 0.91 -15.95
N ALA A 35 -6.51 -0.14 -15.90
CA ALA A 35 -7.68 -0.25 -16.76
C ALA A 35 -8.75 0.83 -16.47
N GLN A 36 -8.84 1.25 -15.21
CA GLN A 36 -9.82 2.24 -14.76
C GLN A 36 -9.29 3.68 -14.75
N ASN A 37 -8.02 3.89 -15.08
CA ASN A 37 -7.37 5.19 -15.05
C ASN A 37 -7.52 5.85 -13.66
N VAL A 38 -7.15 5.10 -12.62
CA VAL A 38 -7.14 5.58 -11.22
C VAL A 38 -5.78 5.36 -10.59
N ASP A 39 -5.45 6.21 -9.63
CA ASP A 39 -4.19 6.12 -8.90
C ASP A 39 -4.11 4.83 -8.07
N ARG A 40 -2.97 4.14 -8.18
CA ARG A 40 -2.61 3.05 -7.26
C ARG A 40 -1.65 3.59 -6.20
N LEU A 41 -2.04 3.51 -4.93
CA LEU A 41 -1.20 3.89 -3.81
C LEU A 41 -0.34 2.69 -3.36
N PRO A 42 0.98 2.84 -3.23
CA PRO A 42 1.92 1.73 -3.02
C PRO A 42 2.06 1.36 -1.53
N PHE A 43 0.97 0.96 -0.89
CA PHE A 43 0.93 0.67 0.55
C PHE A 43 1.83 -0.51 0.93
N HIS A 44 1.86 -1.57 0.12
CA HIS A 44 2.68 -2.76 0.31
C HIS A 44 4.17 -2.38 0.41
N ASP A 45 4.71 -1.82 -0.66
CA ASP A 45 6.12 -1.47 -0.78
C ASP A 45 6.56 -0.42 0.27
N THR A 46 5.63 0.45 0.69
CA THR A 46 5.92 1.49 1.69
C THR A 46 6.27 0.89 3.06
N LEU A 47 5.58 -0.18 3.47
CA LEU A 47 5.77 -0.80 4.80
C LEU A 47 6.64 -2.05 4.78
N GLU A 48 6.84 -2.68 3.62
CA GLU A 48 7.63 -3.90 3.49
C GLU A 48 9.04 -3.74 4.08
N ASP A 49 9.52 -4.81 4.73
CA ASP A 49 10.89 -4.96 5.17
C ASP A 49 11.74 -5.47 3.98
N PRO A 50 12.64 -4.65 3.41
CA PRO A 50 13.47 -5.09 2.29
C PRO A 50 14.42 -6.24 2.66
N LYS A 51 14.64 -6.49 3.96
CA LYS A 51 15.42 -7.64 4.44
C LYS A 51 14.59 -8.91 4.60
N ARG A 52 13.26 -8.78 4.66
CA ARG A 52 12.29 -9.87 4.83
C ARG A 52 11.04 -9.61 3.97
N PRO A 53 11.15 -9.83 2.64
CA PRO A 53 10.02 -9.64 1.73
C PRO A 53 8.77 -10.41 2.19
N GLY A 54 7.60 -9.83 1.94
CA GLY A 54 6.31 -10.34 2.41
C GLY A 54 5.95 -9.94 3.86
N THR A 55 6.86 -9.29 4.59
CA THR A 55 6.60 -8.78 5.95
C THR A 55 6.78 -7.27 6.05
N MET A 56 6.03 -6.61 6.91
CA MET A 56 6.29 -5.23 7.31
C MET A 56 7.52 -5.15 8.22
N ARG A 57 8.23 -4.01 8.17
CA ARG A 57 9.25 -3.67 9.16
C ARG A 57 8.68 -3.74 10.58
N THR A 58 9.42 -4.33 11.52
CA THR A 58 8.91 -4.65 12.87
C THR A 58 8.47 -3.42 13.64
N GLU A 59 9.14 -2.27 13.46
CA GLU A 59 8.76 -1.00 14.08
C GLU A 59 7.50 -0.34 13.46
N LEU A 60 7.07 -0.82 12.29
CA LEU A 60 5.93 -0.30 11.54
C LEU A 60 4.65 -1.12 11.71
N THR A 61 4.68 -2.18 12.52
CA THR A 61 3.51 -2.99 12.88
C THR A 61 3.36 -3.11 14.39
N ILE A 62 2.12 -3.26 14.89
CA ILE A 62 1.85 -3.46 16.33
C ILE A 62 1.76 -4.92 16.74
N ASP A 63 1.35 -5.80 15.83
CA ASP A 63 1.02 -7.20 16.10
C ASP A 63 1.38 -8.14 14.94
N GLY A 64 1.94 -7.60 13.85
CA GLY A 64 2.22 -8.31 12.62
C GLY A 64 1.09 -8.26 11.58
N ASP A 65 -0.11 -7.80 11.97
CA ASP A 65 -1.29 -7.69 11.09
C ASP A 65 -1.56 -6.22 10.73
N HIS A 66 -1.47 -5.33 11.72
CA HIS A 66 -1.86 -3.93 11.62
C HIS A 66 -0.63 -3.01 11.65
N PRO A 67 -0.63 -1.91 10.86
CA PRO A 67 0.39 -0.88 10.99
C PRO A 67 0.40 -0.25 12.39
N SER A 68 1.59 0.10 12.86
CA SER A 68 1.76 0.94 14.04
C SER A 68 1.42 2.40 13.72
N VAL A 69 1.42 3.27 14.73
CA VAL A 69 1.28 4.72 14.50
C VAL A 69 2.39 5.23 13.57
N ALA A 70 3.61 4.70 13.68
CA ALA A 70 4.69 5.04 12.77
C ALA A 70 4.42 4.53 11.35
N GLY A 71 3.87 3.31 11.22
CA GLY A 71 3.43 2.75 9.93
C GLY A 71 2.35 3.60 9.26
N TYR A 72 1.29 3.97 9.98
CA TYR A 72 0.24 4.85 9.46
C TYR A 72 0.76 6.24 9.06
N ARG A 73 1.70 6.81 9.83
CA ARG A 73 2.34 8.07 9.45
C ARG A 73 3.07 7.94 8.12
N LEU A 74 3.83 6.87 7.95
CA LEU A 74 4.58 6.64 6.72
C LEU A 74 3.65 6.46 5.51
N LEU A 75 2.57 5.69 5.66
CA LEU A 75 1.54 5.60 4.61
C LEU A 75 0.95 6.98 4.24
N ALA A 76 0.68 7.82 5.25
CA ALA A 76 0.14 9.14 5.01
C ALA A 76 1.14 10.07 4.29
N THR A 77 2.42 10.03 4.65
CA THR A 77 3.43 10.96 4.12
C THR A 77 4.05 10.50 2.80
N ASP A 78 4.21 9.21 2.59
CA ASP A 78 5.03 8.69 1.49
C ASP A 78 4.17 8.01 0.41
N ALA A 79 3.03 7.43 0.78
CA ALA A 79 2.14 6.77 -0.18
C ALA A 79 0.93 7.63 -0.59
N LEU A 80 0.40 8.47 0.31
CA LEU A 80 -0.86 9.21 0.10
C LEU A 80 -0.67 10.71 -0.20
N ALA A 81 0.42 11.33 0.25
CA ALA A 81 0.58 12.79 0.23
C ALA A 81 0.42 13.40 -1.16
N ASP A 82 1.07 12.83 -2.17
CA ASP A 82 1.02 13.35 -3.55
C ASP A 82 -0.40 13.28 -4.14
N PHE A 83 -1.14 12.20 -3.88
CA PHE A 83 -2.53 12.09 -4.30
C PHE A 83 -3.39 13.18 -3.66
N VAL A 84 -3.26 13.38 -2.34
CA VAL A 84 -4.00 14.42 -1.62
C VAL A 84 -3.66 15.81 -2.13
N ALA A 85 -2.38 16.09 -2.42
CA ALA A 85 -1.94 17.37 -2.95
C ALA A 85 -2.58 17.68 -4.31
N ARG A 86 -2.53 16.73 -5.25
CA ARG A 86 -3.13 16.88 -6.58
C ARG A 86 -4.65 17.05 -6.53
N VAL A 87 -5.32 16.23 -5.73
CA VAL A 87 -6.77 16.34 -5.51
C VAL A 87 -7.14 17.69 -4.92
N SER A 88 -6.38 18.19 -3.94
CA SER A 88 -6.62 19.49 -3.31
C SER A 88 -6.39 20.66 -4.27
N ALA A 89 -5.47 20.49 -5.24
CA ALA A 89 -5.22 21.45 -6.31
C ALA A 89 -6.29 21.42 -7.43
N GLY A 90 -7.21 20.46 -7.40
CA GLY A 90 -8.24 20.29 -8.43
C GLY A 90 -7.75 19.59 -9.69
N GLU A 91 -6.61 18.90 -9.62
CA GLU A 91 -6.10 18.09 -10.72
C GLU A 91 -6.94 16.82 -10.88
N ALA A 92 -7.16 16.40 -12.13
CA ALA A 92 -7.80 15.12 -12.41
C ALA A 92 -6.84 13.97 -12.07
N SER A 93 -7.41 12.82 -11.66
CA SER A 93 -6.67 11.55 -11.64
C SER A 93 -6.04 11.29 -13.02
N PRO A 94 -4.85 10.67 -13.06
CA PRO A 94 -4.14 10.39 -14.31
C PRO A 94 -5.01 9.55 -15.24
#